data_AF-A0A2D7BWC3-F1
#
_entry.id   AF-A0A2D7BWC3-F1
#
_cell.length_a   1.000
_cell.length_b   1.000
_cell.length_c   1.000
_cell.angle_alpha   90.00
_cell.angle_beta   90.00
_cell.angle_gamma   90.00
#
_symmetry.space_group_name_H-M   'P 1'
#
loop_
_entity.id
_entity.type
_entity.pdbx_description
1 polymer ?
#
loop_
_entity_poly.entity_id
_entity_poly.type
_entity_poly.pdbx_seq_one_letter_code
_entity_poly.pdbx_strand_id
1 'polypeptide(L)'
;MITDEDYSNLMATRAHVASDPNWGTLIAEKEFIKGMSLLNPQSYGSRIEKRIMHDVQGYKIKASENKGDIGLNGKNVEVKVSLLNSVNDSLNMVQVRLFHDVDYYLCVAYDMRDISTYKKYVFLLTHDQMAHECKRAHAAHGTKSVNELNENVELRLQVNCNEGDSVFERWQDAYGINLNEINQFV
;
A
#
# COMPACT_ATOMS: atom_id res chain seq x y z
N MET A 1 19.49 -0.90 25.25
CA MET A 1 18.19 -0.50 25.82
C MET A 1 17.89 0.90 25.30
N ILE A 2 16.62 1.20 24.99
CA ILE A 2 16.17 2.54 24.59
C ILE A 2 16.21 3.43 25.84
N THR A 3 16.75 4.66 25.73
CA THR A 3 16.80 5.58 26.87
C THR A 3 15.45 6.28 27.09
N ASP A 4 15.22 6.85 28.28
CA ASP A 4 14.01 7.63 28.56
C ASP A 4 13.88 8.87 27.65
N GLU A 5 15.01 9.47 27.29
CA GLU A 5 15.08 10.58 26.35
C GLU A 5 14.70 10.15 24.93
N ASP A 6 15.27 9.04 24.44
CA ASP A 6 14.92 8.47 23.13
C ASP A 6 13.43 8.16 23.04
N TYR A 7 12.87 7.54 24.09
CA TYR A 7 11.46 7.21 24.16
C TYR A 7 10.59 8.48 24.14
N SER A 8 10.93 9.47 24.95
CA SER A 8 10.18 10.73 25.05
C SER A 8 10.18 11.49 23.71
N ASN A 9 11.34 11.56 23.04
CA ASN A 9 11.49 12.19 21.74
C ASN A 9 10.69 11.46 20.66
N LEU A 10 10.70 10.12 20.65
CA LEU A 10 9.93 9.32 19.71
C LEU A 10 8.42 9.52 19.90
N MET A 11 7.94 9.53 21.15
CA MET A 11 6.52 9.75 21.45
C MET A 11 6.05 11.16 21.09
N ALA A 12 6.87 12.19 21.37
CA ALA A 12 6.58 13.56 20.98
C ALA A 12 6.50 13.70 19.45
N THR A 13 7.45 13.10 18.72
CA THR A 13 7.45 13.07 17.25
C THR A 13 6.21 12.37 16.71
N ARG A 14 5.87 11.19 17.24
CA ARG A 14 4.66 10.46 16.88
C ARG A 14 3.39 11.28 17.10
N ALA A 15 3.29 11.97 18.25
CA ALA A 15 2.14 12.81 18.57
C ALA A 15 2.01 13.99 17.58
N HIS A 16 3.13 14.64 17.25
CA HIS A 16 3.16 15.71 16.26
C HIS A 16 2.69 15.22 14.89
N VAL A 17 3.25 14.12 14.37
CA VAL A 17 2.84 13.53 13.08
C VAL A 17 1.37 13.12 13.11
N ALA A 18 0.90 12.48 14.19
CA ALA A 18 -0.48 12.03 14.29
C ALA A 18 -1.48 13.18 14.33
N SER A 19 -1.11 14.33 14.90
CA SER A 19 -2.02 15.46 15.11
C SER A 19 -2.51 16.14 13.82
N ASP A 20 -1.76 16.05 12.73
CA ASP A 20 -2.13 16.62 11.44
C ASP A 20 -2.26 15.51 10.37
N PRO A 21 -3.49 15.20 9.89
CA PRO A 21 -3.72 14.27 8.79
C PRO A 21 -3.00 14.60 7.48
N ASN A 22 -2.57 15.85 7.30
CA ASN A 22 -1.86 16.33 6.10
C ASN A 22 -0.34 16.49 6.33
N TRP A 23 0.16 16.05 7.48
CA TRP A 23 1.58 16.17 7.82
C TRP A 23 2.46 15.56 6.73
N GLY A 24 3.50 16.30 6.33
CA GLY A 24 4.52 15.82 5.40
C GLY A 24 4.07 15.65 3.95
N THR A 25 2.92 16.24 3.56
CA THR A 25 2.47 16.26 2.16
C THR A 25 3.44 16.97 1.21
N LEU A 26 4.19 17.97 1.70
CA LEU A 26 5.13 18.78 0.89
C LEU A 26 6.61 18.55 1.24
N ILE A 27 6.92 17.58 2.10
CA ILE A 27 8.33 17.26 2.45
C ILE A 27 8.85 16.14 1.54
N ALA A 28 10.17 15.94 1.58
CA ALA A 28 10.81 14.84 0.86
C ALA A 28 10.20 13.48 1.25
N GLU A 29 10.00 12.60 0.27
CA GLU A 29 9.35 11.29 0.46
C GLU A 29 9.95 10.48 1.59
N LYS A 30 11.27 10.46 1.69
CA LYS A 30 12.00 9.79 2.76
C LYS A 30 11.57 10.27 4.16
N GLU A 31 11.48 11.58 4.36
CA GLU A 31 11.09 12.16 5.66
C GLU A 31 9.61 11.95 5.94
N PHE A 32 8.77 12.01 4.91
CA PHE A 32 7.35 11.67 5.01
C PHE A 32 7.17 10.22 5.48
N ILE A 33 7.86 9.27 4.85
CA ILE A 33 7.75 7.85 5.14
C ILE A 33 8.30 7.48 6.53
N LYS A 34 9.36 8.16 7.00
CA LYS A 34 9.78 8.06 8.42
C LYS A 34 8.65 8.45 9.37
N GLY A 35 7.96 9.56 9.15
CA GLY A 35 6.81 9.94 9.97
C GLY A 35 5.68 8.90 9.91
N MET A 36 5.38 8.39 8.71
CA MET A 36 4.37 7.35 8.52
C MET A 36 4.68 6.06 9.28
N SER A 37 5.95 5.70 9.41
CA SER A 37 6.41 4.52 10.18
C SER A 37 6.07 4.57 11.67
N LEU A 38 5.74 5.75 12.21
CA LEU A 38 5.34 5.95 13.61
C LEU A 38 3.84 5.73 13.84
N LEU A 39 3.07 5.59 12.76
CA LEU A 39 1.62 5.45 12.78
C LEU A 39 1.20 3.99 12.58
N ASN A 40 -0.05 3.68 12.94
CA ASN A 40 -0.64 2.38 12.63
C ASN A 40 -1.00 2.27 11.13
N PRO A 41 -1.16 1.05 10.58
CA PRO A 41 -1.46 0.84 9.16
C PRO A 41 -2.67 1.58 8.59
N GLN A 42 -3.76 1.66 9.33
CA GLN A 42 -4.96 2.38 8.87
C GLN A 42 -4.68 3.89 8.75
N SER A 43 -3.92 4.44 9.70
CA SER A 43 -3.55 5.85 9.71
C SER A 43 -2.50 6.20 8.65
N TYR A 44 -1.42 5.42 8.49
CA TYR A 44 -0.45 5.73 7.44
C TYR A 44 -1.00 5.42 6.04
N GLY A 45 -1.81 4.37 5.88
CA GLY A 45 -2.30 3.93 4.57
C GLY A 45 -3.07 5.04 3.86
N SER A 46 -4.05 5.62 4.56
CA SER A 46 -4.86 6.75 4.07
C SER A 46 -4.02 8.00 3.75
N ARG A 47 -2.95 8.27 4.51
CA ARG A 47 -2.07 9.42 4.27
C ARG A 47 -1.14 9.21 3.08
N ILE A 48 -0.58 8.01 2.94
CA ILE A 48 0.27 7.67 1.79
C ILE A 48 -0.58 7.65 0.52
N GLU A 49 -1.78 7.06 0.55
CA GLU A 49 -2.74 7.11 -0.56
C GLU A 49 -3.02 8.55 -0.99
N LYS A 50 -3.30 9.45 -0.03
CA LYS A 50 -3.53 10.87 -0.33
C LYS A 50 -2.31 11.52 -1.01
N ARG A 51 -1.10 11.18 -0.57
CA ARG A 51 0.13 11.69 -1.19
C ARG A 51 0.32 11.13 -2.60
N ILE A 52 0.12 9.84 -2.80
CA ILE A 52 0.15 9.20 -4.13
C ILE A 52 -0.87 9.87 -5.06
N MET A 53 -2.11 10.07 -4.60
CA MET A 53 -3.16 10.75 -5.36
C MET A 53 -2.72 12.14 -5.82
N HIS A 54 -2.08 12.92 -4.95
CA HIS A 54 -1.52 14.22 -5.30
C HIS A 54 -0.40 14.10 -6.33
N ASP A 55 0.54 13.18 -6.12
CA ASP A 55 1.71 12.99 -6.99
C ASP A 55 1.32 12.55 -8.41
N VAL A 56 0.28 11.73 -8.55
CA VAL A 56 -0.23 11.26 -9.85
C VAL A 56 -1.32 12.16 -10.44
N GLN A 57 -1.67 13.27 -9.77
CA GLN A 57 -2.75 14.19 -10.17
C GLN A 57 -4.12 13.52 -10.32
N GLY A 58 -4.38 12.49 -9.50
CA GLY A 58 -5.67 11.80 -9.46
C GLY A 58 -6.72 12.51 -8.59
N TYR A 59 -7.91 11.95 -8.52
CA TYR A 59 -8.99 12.43 -7.65
C TYR A 59 -9.53 11.32 -6.74
N LYS A 60 -10.07 11.68 -5.58
CA LYS A 60 -10.61 10.72 -4.62
C LYS A 60 -11.92 10.11 -5.15
N ILE A 61 -12.01 8.79 -5.14
CA ILE A 61 -13.26 8.06 -5.34
C ILE A 61 -13.91 7.83 -3.97
N LYS A 62 -15.23 8.00 -3.87
CA LYS A 62 -15.95 7.75 -2.63
C LYS A 62 -16.04 6.24 -2.38
N ALA A 63 -15.79 5.81 -1.15
CA ALA A 63 -15.88 4.41 -0.77
C ALA A 63 -17.25 3.78 -1.09
N SER A 64 -18.34 4.56 -1.02
CA SER A 64 -19.70 4.11 -1.36
C SER A 64 -19.91 3.75 -2.82
N GLU A 65 -18.99 4.14 -3.72
CA GLU A 65 -19.10 3.86 -5.15
C GLU A 65 -18.52 2.50 -5.53
N ASN A 66 -17.78 1.82 -4.63
CA ASN A 66 -17.16 0.51 -4.87
C ASN A 66 -16.27 0.49 -6.13
N LYS A 67 -15.51 1.58 -6.35
CA LYS A 67 -14.68 1.84 -7.54
C LYS A 67 -13.21 2.09 -7.21
N GLY A 68 -12.71 1.49 -6.14
CA GLY A 68 -11.35 1.73 -5.66
C GLY A 68 -11.20 3.06 -4.90
N ASP A 69 -9.96 3.54 -4.81
CA ASP A 69 -9.58 4.66 -3.95
C ASP A 69 -9.38 5.96 -4.74
N ILE A 70 -8.79 5.87 -5.94
CA ILE A 70 -8.36 6.99 -6.77
C ILE A 70 -8.88 6.82 -8.19
N GLY A 71 -9.42 7.88 -8.76
CA GLY A 71 -9.69 8.00 -10.19
C GLY A 71 -8.51 8.65 -10.90
N LEU A 72 -8.04 8.03 -11.97
CA LEU A 72 -6.89 8.50 -12.76
C LEU A 72 -7.16 8.24 -14.26
N ASN A 73 -7.12 9.27 -15.10
CA ASN A 73 -7.38 9.17 -16.55
C ASN A 73 -8.68 8.42 -16.93
N GLY A 74 -9.72 8.51 -16.09
CA GLY A 74 -11.00 7.82 -16.31
C GLY A 74 -10.99 6.35 -15.88
N LYS A 75 -9.94 5.90 -15.19
CA LYS A 75 -9.79 4.56 -14.62
C LYS A 75 -9.92 4.57 -13.10
N ASN A 76 -10.46 3.49 -12.57
CA ASN A 76 -10.66 3.23 -11.15
C ASN A 76 -9.46 2.47 -10.58
N VAL A 77 -8.74 3.06 -9.63
CA VAL A 77 -7.51 2.51 -9.06
C VAL A 77 -7.67 2.26 -7.56
N GLU A 78 -7.50 1.02 -7.12
CA GLU A 78 -7.36 0.66 -5.70
C GLU A 78 -5.88 0.76 -5.29
N VAL A 79 -5.60 1.39 -4.15
CA VAL A 79 -4.22 1.56 -3.65
C VAL A 79 -3.97 0.62 -2.47
N LYS A 80 -2.87 -0.12 -2.53
CA LYS A 80 -2.40 -0.96 -1.41
C LYS A 80 -0.99 -0.57 -1.03
N VAL A 81 -0.76 -0.24 0.24
CA VAL A 81 0.55 0.21 0.72
C VAL A 81 1.04 -0.64 1.87
N SER A 82 2.34 -0.93 1.90
CA SER A 82 3.03 -1.49 3.05
C SER A 82 4.34 -0.78 3.33
N LEU A 83 4.65 -0.64 4.61
CA LEU A 83 5.96 -0.21 5.09
C LEU A 83 6.72 -1.45 5.56
N LEU A 84 7.87 -1.72 4.96
CA LEU A 84 8.71 -2.87 5.26
C LEU A 84 9.79 -2.42 6.24
N ASN A 85 10.02 -3.23 7.27
CA ASN A 85 10.93 -2.95 8.37
C ASN A 85 11.52 -4.26 8.89
N SER A 86 12.25 -4.22 10.01
CA SER A 86 12.93 -5.40 10.57
C SER A 86 12.00 -6.55 10.98
N VAL A 87 10.69 -6.32 11.09
CA VAL A 87 9.70 -7.34 11.49
C VAL A 87 8.65 -7.63 10.42
N ASN A 88 8.59 -6.83 9.35
CA ASN A 88 7.74 -7.05 8.19
C ASN A 88 8.55 -6.85 6.91
N ASP A 89 8.85 -7.93 6.21
CA ASP A 89 9.57 -7.92 4.92
C ASP A 89 8.64 -7.94 3.71
N SER A 90 7.33 -7.88 3.93
CA SER A 90 6.34 -8.18 2.91
C SER A 90 5.40 -7.02 2.60
N LEU A 91 4.99 -6.95 1.33
CA LEU A 91 3.82 -6.20 0.88
C LEU A 91 2.57 -6.99 1.26
N ASN A 92 1.82 -6.49 2.25
CA ASN A 92 0.59 -7.11 2.74
C ASN A 92 -0.61 -6.39 2.13
N MET A 93 -1.30 -7.05 1.21
CA MET A 93 -2.51 -6.55 0.57
C MET A 93 -3.72 -7.21 1.22
N VAL A 94 -4.34 -6.52 2.17
CA VAL A 94 -5.58 -6.96 2.79
C VAL A 94 -6.77 -6.27 2.14
N GLN A 95 -7.94 -6.90 2.24
CA GLN A 95 -9.21 -6.39 1.73
C GLN A 95 -9.17 -6.13 0.23
N VAL A 96 -8.60 -7.06 -0.53
CA VAL A 96 -8.70 -7.06 -2.00
C VAL A 96 -10.10 -7.51 -2.38
N ARG A 97 -10.88 -6.60 -2.99
CA ARG A 97 -12.28 -6.82 -3.38
C ARG A 97 -12.36 -6.98 -4.89
N LEU A 98 -12.23 -8.21 -5.39
CA LEU A 98 -12.31 -8.49 -6.84
C LEU A 98 -13.72 -8.29 -7.42
N PHE A 99 -14.74 -8.18 -6.56
CA PHE A 99 -16.12 -7.90 -6.98
C PHE A 99 -16.43 -6.40 -7.12
N HIS A 100 -15.45 -5.52 -6.86
CA HIS A 100 -15.57 -4.07 -7.09
C HIS A 100 -15.17 -3.69 -8.52
N ASP A 101 -15.70 -2.55 -8.99
CA ASP A 101 -15.41 -1.98 -10.30
C ASP A 101 -14.06 -1.23 -10.28
N VAL A 102 -12.98 -2.00 -10.21
CA VAL A 102 -11.60 -1.53 -10.14
C VAL A 102 -10.87 -1.94 -11.42
N ASP A 103 -10.33 -0.98 -12.17
CA ASP A 103 -9.53 -1.26 -13.37
C ASP A 103 -8.11 -1.74 -13.01
N TYR A 104 -7.51 -1.08 -12.01
CA TYR A 104 -6.11 -1.33 -11.61
C TYR A 104 -5.92 -1.39 -10.10
N TYR A 105 -4.94 -2.18 -9.68
CA TYR A 105 -4.41 -2.20 -8.32
C TYR A 105 -3.00 -1.62 -8.32
N LEU A 106 -2.83 -0.48 -7.65
CA LEU A 106 -1.53 0.17 -7.42
C LEU A 106 -0.98 -0.28 -6.07
N CYS A 107 -0.01 -1.19 -6.10
CA CYS A 107 0.58 -1.75 -4.89
C CYS A 107 1.98 -1.15 -4.65
N VAL A 108 2.20 -0.55 -3.47
CA VAL A 108 3.43 0.17 -3.14
C VAL A 108 4.04 -0.39 -1.86
N ALA A 109 5.31 -0.77 -1.93
CA ALA A 109 6.12 -1.19 -0.80
C ALA A 109 7.26 -0.19 -0.58
N TYR A 110 7.31 0.40 0.61
CA TYR A 110 8.44 1.21 1.05
C TYR A 110 9.35 0.37 1.93
N ASP A 111 10.53 0.02 1.42
CA ASP A 111 11.54 -0.72 2.16
C ASP A 111 12.39 0.21 3.00
N MET A 112 12.14 0.19 4.31
CA MET A 112 12.81 1.01 5.30
C MET A 112 13.71 0.18 6.23
N ARG A 113 13.99 -1.09 5.89
CA ARG A 113 14.89 -1.95 6.68
C ARG A 113 16.26 -1.30 6.84
N ASP A 114 16.73 -0.62 5.79
CA ASP A 114 17.75 0.41 5.86
C ASP A 114 17.18 1.75 5.41
N ILE A 115 16.84 2.62 6.37
CA ILE A 115 16.30 3.94 6.07
C ILE A 115 17.32 4.86 5.38
N SER A 116 18.63 4.60 5.52
CA SER A 116 19.66 5.40 4.86
C SER A 116 19.57 5.27 3.34
N THR A 117 19.27 4.06 2.86
CA THR A 117 19.09 3.69 1.45
C THR A 117 17.70 3.11 1.19
N TYR A 118 16.65 3.77 1.68
CA TYR A 118 15.28 3.26 1.53
C TYR A 118 14.95 3.01 0.05
N LYS A 119 14.20 1.94 -0.23
CA LYS A 119 13.75 1.60 -1.59
C LYS A 119 12.23 1.74 -1.68
N LYS A 120 11.74 2.12 -2.85
CA LYS A 120 10.30 2.15 -3.17
C LYS A 120 10.04 1.19 -4.32
N TYR A 121 9.22 0.19 -4.08
CA TYR A 121 8.74 -0.73 -5.12
C TYR A 121 7.29 -0.38 -5.43
N VAL A 122 6.99 -0.23 -6.72
CA VAL A 122 5.66 0.15 -7.22
C VAL A 122 5.25 -0.87 -8.26
N PHE A 123 4.10 -1.50 -8.03
CA PHE A 123 3.51 -2.49 -8.91
C PHE A 123 2.15 -2.00 -9.37
N LEU A 124 1.90 -2.08 -10.68
CA LEU A 124 0.60 -1.78 -11.26
C LEU A 124 0.05 -3.05 -11.93
N LEU A 125 -1.06 -3.54 -11.40
CA LEU A 125 -1.73 -4.73 -11.92
C LEU A 125 -3.09 -4.33 -12.48
N THR A 126 -3.47 -4.88 -13.63
CA THR A 126 -4.88 -4.84 -14.05
C THR A 126 -5.74 -5.68 -13.12
N HIS A 127 -7.06 -5.49 -13.19
CA HIS A 127 -8.02 -6.32 -12.46
C HIS A 127 -7.77 -7.82 -12.68
N ASP A 128 -7.64 -8.25 -13.94
CA ASP A 128 -7.43 -9.66 -14.30
C ASP A 128 -6.11 -10.21 -13.77
N GLN A 129 -5.05 -9.39 -13.77
CA GLN A 129 -3.75 -9.78 -13.20
C GLN A 129 -3.87 -9.95 -11.69
N MET A 130 -4.52 -9.02 -10.98
CA MET A 130 -4.76 -9.16 -9.54
C MET A 130 -5.63 -10.39 -9.23
N ALA A 131 -6.67 -10.64 -10.03
CA ALA A 131 -7.50 -11.84 -9.91
C ALA A 131 -6.69 -13.12 -10.10
N HIS A 132 -5.73 -13.13 -11.04
CA HIS A 132 -4.80 -14.24 -11.22
C HIS A 132 -3.93 -14.48 -9.99
N GLU A 133 -3.31 -13.42 -9.45
CA GLU A 133 -2.48 -13.50 -8.23
C GLU A 133 -3.30 -13.99 -7.03
N CYS A 134 -4.56 -13.56 -6.95
CA CYS A 134 -5.48 -13.92 -5.88
C CYS A 134 -6.01 -15.36 -5.95
N LYS A 135 -5.69 -16.16 -6.98
CA LYS A 135 -6.05 -17.60 -7.01
C LYS A 135 -5.47 -18.38 -5.82
N ARG A 136 -4.39 -17.89 -5.22
CA ARG A 136 -3.75 -18.48 -4.02
C ARG A 136 -3.97 -17.64 -2.75
N ALA A 137 -4.77 -16.58 -2.84
CA ALA A 137 -5.07 -15.72 -1.70
C ALA A 137 -5.99 -16.43 -0.69
N HIS A 138 -6.04 -15.89 0.51
CA HIS A 138 -6.95 -16.34 1.56
C HIS A 138 -8.03 -15.29 1.80
N ALA A 139 -9.14 -15.66 2.45
CA ALA A 139 -10.08 -14.67 2.95
C ALA A 139 -9.36 -13.75 3.96
N ALA A 140 -9.56 -12.43 3.84
CA ALA A 140 -9.05 -11.44 4.78
C ALA A 140 -9.70 -11.60 6.16
N HIS A 141 -10.99 -11.93 6.16
CA HIS A 141 -11.83 -12.08 7.34
C HIS A 141 -12.74 -13.31 7.23
N GLY A 142 -13.18 -13.82 8.38
CA GLY A 142 -14.06 -14.99 8.46
C GLY A 142 -13.33 -16.32 8.29
N THR A 143 -14.01 -17.41 8.64
CA THR A 143 -13.48 -18.77 8.46
C THR A 143 -13.71 -19.22 7.02
N LYS A 144 -12.95 -20.24 6.60
CA LYS A 144 -13.13 -20.86 5.27
C LYS A 144 -14.58 -21.27 5.02
N SER A 145 -15.21 -21.93 6.00
CA SER A 145 -16.59 -22.40 5.93
C SER A 145 -17.62 -21.27 5.72
N VAL A 146 -17.37 -20.06 6.24
CA VAL A 146 -18.28 -18.92 6.08
C VAL A 146 -18.19 -18.30 4.69
N ASN A 147 -17.01 -18.39 4.05
CA ASN A 147 -16.75 -17.76 2.76
C ASN A 147 -16.89 -18.70 1.56
N GLU A 148 -17.21 -19.98 1.76
CA GLU A 148 -17.31 -20.97 0.67
C GLU A 148 -18.31 -20.59 -0.43
N LEU A 149 -19.35 -19.83 -0.07
CA LEU A 149 -20.39 -19.34 -1.00
C LEU A 149 -20.43 -17.81 -1.09
N ASN A 150 -19.45 -17.11 -0.52
CA ASN A 150 -19.44 -15.66 -0.50
C ASN A 150 -18.78 -15.12 -1.78
N GLU A 151 -19.62 -14.72 -2.74
CA GLU A 151 -19.17 -14.08 -3.98
C GLU A 151 -18.48 -12.73 -3.73
N ASN A 152 -18.75 -12.11 -2.59
CA ASN A 152 -18.17 -10.83 -2.15
C ASN A 152 -17.10 -11.03 -1.08
N VAL A 153 -16.30 -12.08 -1.18
CA VAL A 153 -15.21 -12.35 -0.24
C VAL A 153 -14.08 -11.32 -0.40
N GLU A 154 -13.73 -10.66 0.69
CA GLU A 154 -12.51 -9.85 0.76
C GLU A 154 -11.29 -10.77 0.88
N LEU A 155 -10.29 -10.58 0.02
CA LEU A 155 -9.09 -11.42 -0.02
C LEU A 155 -7.89 -10.74 0.64
N ARG A 156 -6.94 -11.57 1.09
CA ARG A 156 -5.61 -11.17 1.55
C ARG A 156 -4.54 -11.89 0.74
N LEU A 157 -3.58 -11.13 0.25
CA LEU A 157 -2.41 -11.58 -0.49
C LEU A 157 -1.15 -10.96 0.11
N GLN A 158 -0.05 -11.69 0.10
CA GLN A 158 1.24 -11.23 0.59
C GLN A 158 2.31 -11.52 -0.46
N VAL A 159 3.22 -10.56 -0.67
CA VAL A 159 4.42 -10.73 -1.49
C VAL A 159 5.63 -10.42 -0.61
N ASN A 160 6.52 -11.38 -0.42
CA ASN A 160 7.75 -11.17 0.33
C ASN A 160 8.76 -10.39 -0.52
N CYS A 161 9.12 -9.17 -0.11
CA CYS A 161 10.01 -8.30 -0.88
C CYS A 161 11.48 -8.48 -0.49
N ASN A 162 11.93 -9.73 -0.42
CA ASN A 162 13.32 -10.10 -0.23
C ASN A 162 13.98 -10.35 -1.60
N GLU A 163 15.22 -9.90 -1.76
CA GLU A 163 16.03 -10.26 -2.92
C GLU A 163 16.19 -11.79 -2.98
N GLY A 164 16.03 -12.39 -4.17
CA GLY A 164 16.00 -13.84 -4.35
C GLY A 164 14.62 -14.49 -4.17
N ASP A 165 13.58 -13.76 -3.73
CA ASP A 165 12.22 -14.29 -3.75
C ASP A 165 11.65 -14.30 -5.17
N SER A 166 11.41 -15.50 -5.70
CA SER A 166 10.94 -15.69 -7.08
C SER A 166 9.61 -15.00 -7.41
N VAL A 167 8.72 -14.80 -6.42
CA VAL A 167 7.44 -14.12 -6.65
C VAL A 167 7.69 -12.63 -6.77
N PHE A 168 8.52 -12.07 -5.89
CA PHE A 168 8.88 -10.66 -5.91
C PHE A 168 9.68 -10.26 -7.14
N GLU A 169 10.67 -11.05 -7.55
CA GLU A 169 11.43 -10.81 -8.79
C GLU A 169 10.50 -10.82 -10.01
N ARG A 170 9.61 -11.82 -10.10
CA ARG A 170 8.59 -11.84 -11.16
C ARG A 170 7.65 -10.63 -11.10
N TRP A 171 7.25 -10.17 -9.91
CA TRP A 171 6.42 -8.97 -9.76
C TRP A 171 7.14 -7.72 -10.25
N GLN A 172 8.44 -7.58 -9.96
CA GLN A 172 9.26 -6.49 -10.47
C GLN A 172 9.31 -6.52 -12.00
N ASP A 173 9.54 -7.69 -12.59
CA ASP A 173 9.63 -7.83 -14.06
C ASP A 173 8.28 -7.63 -14.77
N ALA A 174 7.19 -8.16 -14.20
CA ALA A 174 5.89 -8.20 -14.87
C ALA A 174 5.02 -6.97 -14.60
N TYR A 175 5.13 -6.37 -13.42
CA TYR A 175 4.23 -5.32 -12.93
C TYR A 175 4.96 -4.07 -12.43
N GLY A 176 6.29 -4.13 -12.31
CA GLY A 176 7.10 -3.03 -11.80
C GLY A 176 7.04 -1.81 -12.70
N ILE A 177 6.72 -0.65 -12.12
CA ILE A 177 6.71 0.62 -12.83
C ILE A 177 7.42 1.71 -12.04
N ASN A 178 7.77 2.81 -12.72
CA ASN A 178 8.01 4.07 -12.02
C ASN A 178 6.67 4.79 -11.80
N LEU A 179 6.39 5.21 -10.56
CA LEU A 179 5.13 5.92 -10.25
C LEU A 179 4.95 7.17 -11.12
N ASN A 180 6.03 7.86 -11.48
CA ASN A 180 5.98 9.06 -12.33
C ASN A 180 5.53 8.76 -13.77
N GLU A 181 5.55 7.49 -14.17
CA GLU A 181 5.18 7.02 -15.50
C GLU A 181 3.78 6.39 -15.53
N ILE A 182 3.06 6.37 -14.40
CA ILE A 182 1.76 5.70 -14.27
C ILE A 182 0.74 6.11 -15.34
N ASN A 183 0.76 7.39 -15.74
CA ASN A 183 -0.13 7.95 -16.78
C ASN A 183 0.11 7.35 -18.17
N GLN A 184 1.19 6.61 -18.39
CA GLN A 184 1.43 5.88 -19.65
C GLN A 184 0.70 4.53 -19.69
N PHE A 185 0.26 4.02 -18.53
CA PHE A 185 -0.34 2.70 -18.37
C PHE A 185 -1.84 2.74 -18.07
N VAL A 186 -2.31 3.86 -17.52
CA VAL A 186 -3.68 4.11 -17.03
C VAL A 186 -4.36 5.15 -17.92
#